data_AF-A0A7C4J6W9-F1
#
_entry.id   AF-A0A7C4J6W9-F1
#
_cell.length_a   1.000
_cell.length_b   1.000
_cell.length_c   1.000
_cell.angle_alpha   90.00
_cell.angle_beta   90.00
_cell.angle_gamma   90.00
#
_symmetry.space_group_name_H-M   'P 1'
#
loop_
_entity.id
_entity.type
_entity.pdbx_description
1 polymer ?
#
loop_
_entity_poly.entity_id
_entity_poly.type
_entity_poly.pdbx_seq_one_letter_code
_entity_poly.pdbx_strand_id
1 'polypeptide(L)'
;MIDRATHWFYARRHLSAGASVENMRHDLWANGFYNIWLTLKKSDPPYRVTGLWGQEKFEIEFEPRHFLTIRTLKENEWLKKAFARVLGQPPHFQYEDRAGVVYEWRVADREARWQSMQGLPAYKNLKRFDLPVEE
;
A
#
# COMPACT_ATOMS: atom_id res chain seq x y z
N MET A 1 -5.82 -15.37 9.99
CA MET A 1 -4.39 -15.18 10.27
C MET A 1 -3.68 -15.07 8.93
N ILE A 2 -2.94 -13.99 8.67
CA ILE A 2 -2.22 -13.80 7.39
C ILE A 2 -1.03 -14.75 7.37
N ASP A 3 -0.98 -15.66 6.39
CA ASP A 3 0.20 -16.49 6.17
C ASP A 3 1.33 -15.66 5.55
N ARG A 4 2.26 -15.19 6.38
CA ARG A 4 3.37 -14.33 5.94
C ARG A 4 4.36 -15.05 5.01
N ALA A 5 4.34 -16.38 4.95
CA ALA A 5 5.22 -17.17 4.10
C ALA A 5 4.81 -17.13 2.62
N THR A 6 3.51 -16.99 2.33
CA THR A 6 2.94 -17.03 0.98
C THR A 6 2.28 -15.72 0.53
N HIS A 7 2.03 -14.78 1.44
CA HIS A 7 1.40 -13.50 1.12
C HIS A 7 2.24 -12.65 0.15
N TRP A 8 1.63 -12.09 -0.88
CA TRP A 8 2.30 -11.35 -1.96
C TRP A 8 3.14 -10.15 -1.49
N PHE A 9 2.80 -9.56 -0.34
CA PHE A 9 3.57 -8.47 0.26
C PHE A 9 4.69 -8.92 1.23
N TYR A 10 4.52 -10.06 1.92
CA TYR A 10 5.40 -10.49 3.02
C TYR A 10 6.30 -11.68 2.65
N ALA A 11 5.95 -12.44 1.62
CA ALA A 11 6.62 -13.68 1.25
C ALA A 11 8.09 -13.46 0.87
N ARG A 12 8.95 -14.41 1.28
CA ARG A 12 10.36 -14.45 0.89
C ARG A 12 10.56 -14.91 -0.55
N ARG A 13 9.64 -15.75 -1.05
CA ARG A 13 9.65 -16.21 -2.44
C ARG A 13 9.10 -15.10 -3.32
N HIS A 14 9.91 -14.67 -4.29
CA HIS A 14 9.47 -13.67 -5.26
C HIS A 14 8.39 -14.29 -6.16
N LEU A 15 7.17 -13.78 -6.04
CA LEU A 15 6.11 -14.02 -7.01
C LEU A 15 6.36 -13.11 -8.21
N SER A 16 5.93 -13.52 -9.41
CA SER A 16 5.94 -12.62 -10.56
C SER A 16 5.05 -11.40 -10.27
N ALA A 17 5.31 -10.28 -10.94
CA ALA A 17 4.48 -9.08 -10.79
C ALA A 17 3.00 -9.37 -11.07
N GLY A 18 2.70 -10.16 -12.10
CA GLY A 18 1.34 -10.59 -12.43
C GLY A 18 0.69 -11.43 -11.32
N ALA A 19 1.41 -12.42 -10.79
CA ALA A 19 0.91 -13.26 -9.69
C ALA A 19 0.69 -12.45 -8.41
N SER A 20 1.58 -11.50 -8.11
CA SER A 20 1.43 -10.60 -6.97
C SER A 20 0.17 -9.73 -7.07
N VAL A 21 -0.11 -9.18 -8.26
CA VAL A 21 -1.31 -8.36 -8.50
C VAL A 21 -2.59 -9.20 -8.45
N GLU A 22 -2.57 -10.42 -8.97
CA GLU A 22 -3.70 -11.34 -8.89
C GLU A 22 -4.00 -11.73 -7.43
N ASN A 23 -2.98 -12.10 -6.67
CA ASN A 23 -3.14 -12.43 -5.25
C ASN A 23 -3.66 -11.23 -4.45
N MET A 24 -3.13 -10.02 -4.71
CA MET A 24 -3.64 -8.79 -4.12
C MET A 24 -5.13 -8.57 -4.42
N ARG A 25 -5.56 -8.83 -5.66
CA ARG A 25 -6.96 -8.74 -6.07
C ARG A 25 -7.84 -9.74 -5.32
N HIS A 26 -7.39 -11.00 -5.24
CA HIS A 26 -8.10 -12.05 -4.49
C HIS A 26 -8.22 -11.71 -3.00
N ASP A 27 -7.17 -11.18 -2.36
CA ASP A 27 -7.23 -10.77 -0.95
C ASP A 27 -8.22 -9.63 -0.74
N LEU A 28 -8.27 -8.65 -1.65
CA LEU A 28 -9.25 -7.57 -1.59
C LEU A 28 -10.67 -8.11 -1.73
N TRP A 29 -10.93 -9.03 -2.67
CA TRP A 29 -12.23 -9.68 -2.81
C TRP A 29 -12.62 -10.50 -1.59
N ALA A 30 -11.68 -11.28 -1.02
CA ALA A 30 -11.91 -12.05 0.20
C ALA A 30 -12.28 -11.17 1.40
N ASN A 31 -11.85 -9.90 1.40
CA ASN A 31 -12.19 -8.90 2.42
C ASN A 31 -13.43 -8.04 2.08
N GLY A 32 -14.21 -8.41 1.06
CA GLY A 32 -15.48 -7.77 0.69
C GLY A 32 -15.36 -6.63 -0.33
N PHE A 33 -14.20 -6.46 -0.96
CA PHE A 33 -13.92 -5.35 -1.87
C PHE A 33 -14.08 -5.75 -3.35
N TYR A 34 -15.22 -6.34 -3.71
CA TYR A 34 -15.46 -7.00 -5.01
C TYR A 34 -15.39 -6.09 -6.25
N ASN A 35 -15.68 -4.79 -6.12
CA ASN A 35 -15.73 -3.85 -7.26
C ASN A 35 -14.36 -3.22 -7.59
N ILE A 36 -13.26 -3.85 -7.17
CA ILE A 36 -11.91 -3.36 -7.43
C ILE A 36 -11.34 -3.99 -8.70
N TRP A 37 -10.76 -3.14 -9.54
CA TRP A 37 -10.02 -3.52 -10.74
C TRP A 37 -8.58 -3.10 -10.58
N LEU A 38 -7.65 -4.01 -10.87
CA LEU A 38 -6.21 -3.76 -10.77
C LEU A 38 -5.55 -4.12 -12.10
N THR A 39 -4.73 -3.21 -12.63
CA THR A 39 -4.01 -3.39 -13.90
C THR A 39 -2.54 -3.13 -13.69
N LEU A 40 -1.70 -4.14 -13.91
CA LEU A 40 -0.24 -4.00 -13.87
C LEU A 40 0.24 -3.06 -14.98
N LYS A 41 1.09 -2.09 -14.64
CA LYS A 41 1.69 -1.12 -15.56
C LYS A 41 3.20 -1.28 -15.72
N LYS A 42 3.89 -1.70 -14.65
CA LYS A 42 5.33 -1.95 -14.66
C LYS A 42 5.61 -3.25 -13.92
N SER A 43 6.25 -4.20 -14.60
CA SER A 43 6.59 -5.52 -14.06
C SER A 43 7.96 -5.59 -13.39
N ASP A 44 8.81 -4.57 -13.53
CA ASP A 44 10.09 -4.47 -12.81
C ASP A 44 9.90 -3.76 -11.46
N PRO A 45 10.57 -4.20 -10.39
CA PRO A 45 10.46 -3.57 -9.08
C PRO A 45 10.96 -2.11 -9.08
N PRO A 46 10.37 -1.22 -8.27
CA PRO A 46 9.07 -1.40 -7.62
C PRO A 46 7.96 -1.52 -8.68
N TYR A 47 7.04 -2.45 -8.46
CA TYR A 47 5.94 -2.74 -9.37
C TYR A 47 4.93 -1.61 -9.33
N ARG A 48 4.38 -1.25 -10.50
CA ARG A 48 3.33 -0.22 -10.60
C ARG A 48 2.04 -0.82 -11.09
N VAL A 49 0.95 -0.48 -10.41
CA VAL A 49 -0.39 -0.96 -10.68
C VAL A 49 -1.34 0.22 -10.66
N THR A 50 -2.23 0.33 -11.64
CA THR A 50 -3.35 1.25 -11.57
C THR A 50 -4.58 0.51 -11.07
N GLY A 51 -5.26 1.09 -10.10
CA GLY A 51 -6.51 0.60 -9.56
C GLY A 51 -7.70 1.46 -9.95
N LEU A 52 -8.87 0.83 -10.02
CA LEU A 52 -10.16 1.49 -10.16
C LEU A 52 -11.13 0.83 -9.16
N TRP A 53 -11.76 1.64 -8.32
CA TRP A 53 -12.86 1.20 -7.48
C TRP A 53 -14.06 2.13 -7.70
N GLY A 54 -15.15 1.59 -8.24
CA GLY A 54 -16.26 2.41 -8.74
C GLY A 54 -15.79 3.37 -9.84
N GLN A 55 -15.78 4.67 -9.55
CA GLN A 55 -15.26 5.73 -10.44
C GLN A 55 -13.90 6.30 -9.98
N GLU A 56 -13.38 5.83 -8.85
CA GLU A 56 -12.16 6.37 -8.25
C GLU A 56 -10.92 5.62 -8.72
N LYS A 57 -10.04 6.36 -9.39
CA LYS A 57 -8.74 5.85 -9.83
C LYS A 57 -7.71 6.05 -8.73
N PHE A 58 -6.84 5.07 -8.58
CA PHE A 58 -5.70 5.13 -7.67
C PHE A 58 -4.51 4.41 -8.28
N GLU A 59 -3.34 4.67 -7.74
CA GLU A 59 -2.10 4.01 -8.15
C GLU A 59 -1.53 3.27 -6.95
N ILE A 60 -0.96 2.10 -7.20
CA ILE A 60 -0.20 1.35 -6.22
C ILE A 60 1.21 1.22 -6.76
N GLU A 61 2.18 1.58 -5.93
CA GLU A 61 3.58 1.22 -6.14
C GLU A 61 4.01 0.34 -4.97
N PHE A 62 4.48 -0.87 -5.25
CA PHE A 62 4.89 -1.79 -4.21
C PHE A 62 6.11 -2.61 -4.59
N GLU A 63 6.89 -2.93 -3.57
CA GLU A 63 8.02 -3.84 -3.62
C GLU A 63 7.89 -4.83 -2.46
N PRO A 64 7.75 -6.14 -2.75
CA PRO A 64 7.58 -7.15 -1.71
C PRO A 64 8.67 -7.06 -0.63
N ARG A 65 8.29 -7.16 0.65
CA ARG A 65 9.17 -7.04 1.82
C ARG A 65 9.85 -5.68 2.03
N HIS A 66 9.54 -4.67 1.21
CA HIS A 66 10.05 -3.32 1.40
C HIS A 66 8.90 -2.37 1.75
N PHE A 67 8.07 -2.03 0.77
CA PHE A 67 7.02 -1.03 0.95
C PHE A 67 5.85 -1.24 -0.01
N LEU A 68 4.72 -0.66 0.36
CA LEU A 68 3.56 -0.48 -0.50
C LEU A 68 3.05 0.93 -0.29
N THR A 69 2.84 1.64 -1.39
CA THR A 69 2.20 2.95 -1.41
C THR A 69 0.93 2.87 -2.22
N ILE A 70 -0.11 3.57 -1.76
CA ILE A 70 -1.34 3.80 -2.51
C ILE A 70 -1.49 5.29 -2.66
N ARG A 71 -1.53 5.76 -3.90
CA ARG A 71 -1.74 7.16 -4.24
C ARG A 71 -3.14 7.37 -4.80
N THR A 72 -3.79 8.42 -4.34
CA THR A 72 -5.17 8.80 -4.68
C THR A 72 -5.24 10.31 -4.87
N LEU A 73 -6.20 10.82 -5.65
CA LEU A 73 -6.34 12.27 -5.86
C LEU A 73 -6.85 13.01 -4.61
N LYS A 74 -7.59 12.32 -3.74
CA LYS A 74 -8.18 12.85 -2.51
C LYS A 74 -8.22 11.75 -1.46
N GLU A 75 -8.38 12.13 -0.20
CA GLU A 75 -8.46 11.16 0.91
C GLU A 75 -9.57 10.14 0.64
N ASN A 76 -9.20 8.87 0.73
CA ASN A 76 -10.08 7.73 0.46
C ASN A 76 -9.99 6.73 1.61
N GLU A 77 -10.85 6.94 2.61
CA GLU A 77 -10.93 6.08 3.79
C GLU A 77 -11.31 4.64 3.46
N TRP A 78 -11.99 4.40 2.33
CA TRP A 78 -12.29 3.05 1.87
C TRP A 78 -11.01 2.31 1.46
N LEU A 79 -10.15 2.91 0.63
CA LEU A 79 -8.88 2.32 0.21
C LEU A 79 -7.96 2.05 1.41
N LYS A 80 -7.87 3.02 2.31
CA LYS A 80 -7.12 2.88 3.56
C LYS A 80 -7.60 1.68 4.37
N LYS A 81 -8.91 1.54 4.60
CA LYS A 81 -9.49 0.40 5.33
C LYS A 81 -9.30 -0.91 4.60
N ALA A 82 -9.42 -0.91 3.27
CA ALA A 82 -9.29 -2.11 2.47
C ALA A 82 -7.91 -2.72 2.58
N PHE A 83 -6.89 -1.92 2.35
CA PHE A 83 -5.50 -2.38 2.46
C PHE A 83 -5.07 -2.59 3.90
N ALA A 84 -5.61 -1.86 4.87
CA ALA A 84 -5.37 -2.17 6.27
C ALA A 84 -5.89 -3.55 6.67
N ARG A 85 -7.03 -3.99 6.13
CA ARG A 85 -7.57 -5.35 6.36
C ARG A 85 -6.72 -6.42 5.66
N VAL A 86 -6.41 -6.22 4.39
CA VAL A 86 -5.58 -7.15 3.60
C VAL A 86 -4.20 -7.33 4.23
N LEU A 87 -3.58 -6.23 4.66
CA LEU A 87 -2.23 -6.25 5.26
C LEU A 87 -2.25 -6.52 6.77
N GLY A 88 -3.42 -6.54 7.40
CA GLY A 88 -3.60 -6.77 8.84
C GLY A 88 -3.05 -5.65 9.73
N GLN A 89 -2.75 -4.47 9.19
CA GLN A 89 -2.24 -3.32 9.93
C GLN A 89 -2.58 -2.00 9.22
N PRO A 90 -2.81 -0.90 9.95
CA PRO A 90 -2.99 0.42 9.34
C PRO A 90 -1.72 0.86 8.55
N PRO A 91 -1.83 1.85 7.64
CA PRO A 91 -0.65 2.44 7.01
C PRO A 91 0.26 3.04 8.09
N HIS A 92 1.57 3.03 7.89
CA HIS A 92 2.50 3.68 8.84
C HIS A 92 2.54 5.18 8.62
N PHE A 93 2.37 5.61 7.36
CA PHE A 93 2.38 7.03 7.00
C PHE A 93 1.19 7.38 6.12
N GLN A 94 0.68 8.59 6.30
CA GLN A 94 -0.20 9.25 5.35
C GLN A 94 0.35 10.65 5.10
N TYR A 95 0.43 11.04 3.83
CA TYR A 95 0.90 12.36 3.45
C TYR A 95 0.33 12.75 2.10
N GLU A 96 0.47 14.01 1.74
CA GLU A 96 0.16 14.53 0.41
C GLU A 96 1.44 14.83 -0.34
N ASP A 97 1.56 14.31 -1.56
CA ASP A 97 2.61 14.67 -2.51
C ASP A 97 2.04 15.58 -3.62
N ARG A 98 2.83 15.84 -4.67
CA ARG A 98 2.40 16.69 -5.81
C ARG A 98 1.22 16.11 -6.60
N ALA A 99 1.00 14.80 -6.52
CA ALA A 99 -0.01 14.08 -7.29
C ALA A 99 -1.24 13.71 -6.45
N GLY A 100 -1.15 13.68 -5.12
CA GLY A 100 -2.31 13.58 -4.24
C GLY A 100 -2.01 12.96 -2.87
N VAL A 101 -3.00 12.30 -2.27
CA VAL A 101 -2.90 11.66 -0.97
C VAL A 101 -2.27 10.27 -1.11
N VAL A 102 -1.27 9.99 -0.30
CA VAL A 102 -0.51 8.74 -0.25
C VAL A 102 -0.70 8.05 1.09
N TYR A 103 -0.99 6.75 1.04
CA TYR A 103 -0.96 5.85 2.19
C TYR A 103 0.22 4.88 2.02
N GLU A 104 1.14 4.85 2.99
CA GLU A 104 2.38 4.07 2.90
C GLU A 104 2.47 3.01 4.00
N TRP A 105 2.67 1.75 3.58
CA TRP A 105 3.02 0.61 4.41
C TRP A 105 4.49 0.24 4.16
N ARG A 106 5.18 -0.18 5.22
CA ARG A 106 6.58 -0.59 5.17
C ARG A 106 6.82 -1.78 6.06
N VAL A 107 7.65 -2.69 5.57
CA VAL A 107 8.10 -3.85 6.35
C VAL A 107 9.35 -3.49 7.16
N ALA A 108 10.21 -2.62 6.63
CA ALA A 108 11.44 -2.17 7.27
C ALA A 108 11.68 -0.65 7.09
N ASP A 109 12.68 -0.12 7.79
CA ASP A 109 13.20 1.25 7.63
C ASP A 109 12.19 2.38 7.90
N ARG A 110 11.23 2.15 8.80
CA ARG A 110 10.18 3.12 9.14
C ARG A 110 10.76 4.43 9.69
N GLU A 111 11.67 4.35 10.66
CA GLU A 111 12.30 5.54 11.25
C GLU A 111 13.11 6.34 10.23
N ALA A 112 13.95 5.66 9.45
CA ALA A 112 14.75 6.30 8.40
C ALA A 112 13.86 6.97 7.36
N ARG A 113 12.76 6.31 6.95
CA ARG A 113 11.78 6.90 6.04
C ARG A 113 11.09 8.12 6.65
N TRP A 114 10.67 8.04 7.90
CA TRP A 114 10.06 9.16 8.62
C TRP A 114 10.98 10.38 8.62
N GLN A 115 12.23 10.21 9.06
CA GLN A 115 13.24 11.26 9.06
C GLN A 115 13.47 11.84 7.66
N SER A 116 13.50 10.99 6.63
CA SER A 116 13.70 11.43 5.24
C SER A 116 12.58 12.32 4.69
N MET A 117 11.37 12.26 5.26
CA MET A 117 10.22 13.06 4.83
C MET A 117 10.08 14.37 5.61
N GLN A 118 10.63 14.43 6.83
CA GLN A 118 10.53 15.60 7.68
C GLN A 118 11.27 16.80 7.09
N GLY A 119 10.65 17.98 7.16
CA GLY A 119 11.24 19.24 6.67
C GLY A 119 11.25 19.40 5.15
N LEU A 120 10.78 18.40 4.38
CA LEU A 120 10.72 18.49 2.93
C LEU A 120 9.34 19.04 2.47
N PRO A 121 9.31 20.14 1.70
CA PRO A 121 8.05 20.75 1.24
C PRO A 121 7.28 19.87 0.23
N ALA A 122 7.92 18.81 -0.27
CA ALA A 122 7.30 17.83 -1.14
C ALA A 122 6.26 16.95 -0.42
N TYR A 123 6.31 16.86 0.92
CA TYR A 123 5.39 16.07 1.73
C TYR A 123 4.56 17.00 2.62
N LYS A 124 3.28 17.14 2.29
CA LYS A 124 2.32 17.93 3.05
C LYS A 124 1.47 17.03 3.94
N ASN A 125 0.89 17.59 5.00
CA ASN A 125 -0.02 16.89 5.91
C ASN A 125 0.51 15.53 6.38
N LEU A 126 1.83 15.46 6.62
CA LEU A 126 2.53 14.24 7.00
C LEU A 126 2.04 13.75 8.37
N LYS A 127 1.44 12.57 8.39
CA LYS A 127 0.92 11.86 9.56
C LYS A 127 1.66 10.52 9.70
N ARG A 128 1.96 10.17 10.94
CA ARG A 128 2.46 8.86 11.34
C ARG A 128 1.38 8.15 12.13
N PHE A 129 1.16 6.89 11.80
CA PHE A 129 0.33 5.99 12.63
C PHE A 129 1.29 4.99 13.26
N ASP A 130 1.59 5.19 14.54
CA ASP A 130 2.27 4.16 15.31
C ASP A 130 1.30 2.99 15.54
N LEU A 131 1.86 1.78 15.54
CA LEU A 131 1.19 0.65 16.19
C LEU A 131 1.11 1.00 17.68
N PRO A 132 0.02 0.64 18.40
CA PRO A 132 0.11 0.62 19.85
C PRO A 132 1.32 -0.25 20.22
N VAL A 133 2.22 0.29 21.04
CA VAL A 133 3.21 -0.52 21.73
C VAL A 133 2.39 -1.48 22.57
N GLU A 134 2.37 -2.76 22.21
CA GLU A 134 1.91 -3.78 23.15
C GLU A 134 2.94 -3.76 24.28
N GLU A 135 2.56 -3.14 25.40
CA GLU A 135 3.25 -3.24 26.70
C GLU A 135 3.11 -4.66 27.27
#